data_AF-A0A162ZU85-F1
#
_entry.id   AF-A0A162ZU85-F1
#
_cell.length_a   1.000
_cell.length_b   1.000
_cell.length_c   1.000
_cell.angle_alpha   90.00
_cell.angle_beta   90.00
_cell.angle_gamma   90.00
#
_symmetry.space_group_name_H-M   'P 1'
#
loop_
_entity.id
_entity.type
_entity.pdbx_description
1 polymer ?
#
loop_
_entity_poly.entity_id
_entity_poly.type
_entity_poly.pdbx_seq_one_letter_code
_entity_poly.pdbx_strand_id
1 'polypeptide(L)'
;MYSVREGLARYAVAEVEFFNGMSPQDRKMITDNGSQTLEDCLLYGEIGFVVAGLKPCVLVQFSCPERMNGLYRQKVIDPLADELGLRTRVLGCLESEEMNLTGGLIVDLVECHENKDKNRIVDELWSCGSTIGEDRLARILDYPGSLPRSEQDILTMLEVAYVDSRRGCVVTTFAAQTREEQKVRTHFERYRMQCKDLFGIDLQLIIRRPQL
;
A
#
# COMPACT_ATOMS: atom_id res chain seq x y z
N MET A 1 -22.99 -14.42 4.68
CA MET A 1 -22.15 -13.21 4.71
C MET A 1 -21.03 -13.48 5.67
N TYR A 2 -19.82 -13.68 5.16
CA TYR A 2 -18.63 -13.67 6.03
C TYR A 2 -18.38 -12.23 6.46
N SER A 3 -17.86 -12.04 7.67
CA SER A 3 -17.45 -10.71 8.11
C SER A 3 -16.23 -10.25 7.32
N VAL A 4 -16.11 -8.94 7.05
CA VAL A 4 -14.92 -8.33 6.43
C VAL A 4 -13.61 -8.80 7.09
N ARG A 5 -13.65 -8.99 8.41
CA ARG A 5 -12.52 -9.49 9.19
C ARG A 5 -12.11 -10.93 8.83
N GLU A 6 -13.07 -11.81 8.60
CA GLU A 6 -12.80 -13.19 8.15
C GLU A 6 -12.24 -13.21 6.73
N GLY A 7 -12.75 -12.36 5.85
CA GLY A 7 -12.21 -12.20 4.50
C GLY A 7 -10.76 -11.72 4.51
N LEU A 8 -10.43 -10.72 5.33
CA LEU A 8 -9.05 -10.24 5.49
C LEU A 8 -8.12 -11.29 6.12
N ALA A 9 -8.63 -12.11 7.05
CA ALA A 9 -7.85 -13.22 7.60
C ALA A 9 -7.54 -14.27 6.53
N ARG A 10 -8.52 -14.60 5.66
CA ARG A 10 -8.29 -15.47 4.51
C ARG A 10 -7.33 -14.87 3.50
N TYR A 11 -7.42 -13.56 3.25
CA TYR A 11 -6.48 -12.85 2.39
C TYR A 11 -5.05 -13.02 2.89
N ALA A 12 -4.81 -12.75 4.17
CA ALA A 12 -3.49 -12.89 4.78
C ALA A 12 -2.94 -14.32 4.65
N VAL A 13 -3.80 -15.34 4.84
CA VAL A 13 -3.39 -16.75 4.65
C VAL A 13 -3.05 -17.03 3.19
N ALA A 14 -3.91 -16.65 2.24
CA ALA A 14 -3.69 -16.88 0.82
C ALA A 14 -2.41 -16.18 0.31
N GLU A 15 -2.13 -14.98 0.80
CA GLU A 15 -0.92 -14.24 0.48
C GLU A 15 0.34 -14.95 1.02
N VAL A 16 0.33 -15.36 2.28
CA VAL A 16 1.45 -16.11 2.88
C VAL A 16 1.68 -17.44 2.15
N GLU A 17 0.61 -18.16 1.80
CA GLU A 17 0.70 -19.38 1.00
C GLU A 17 1.25 -19.12 -0.40
N PHE A 18 0.87 -18.01 -1.04
CA PHE A 18 1.40 -17.62 -2.34
C PHE A 18 2.91 -17.42 -2.29
N PHE A 19 3.42 -16.63 -1.35
CA PHE A 19 4.87 -16.40 -1.19
C PHE A 19 5.62 -17.68 -0.78
N ASN A 20 5.04 -18.49 0.11
CA ASN A 20 5.62 -19.78 0.48
C ASN A 20 5.57 -20.82 -0.66
N GLY A 21 4.64 -20.70 -1.60
CA GLY A 21 4.55 -21.56 -2.78
C GLY A 21 5.50 -21.17 -3.92
N MET A 22 6.23 -20.06 -3.81
CA MET A 22 7.12 -19.59 -4.88
C MET A 22 8.37 -20.46 -5.04
N SER A 23 8.81 -20.57 -6.30
CA SER A 23 10.10 -21.15 -6.61
C SER A 23 11.25 -20.34 -5.98
N PRO A 24 12.42 -20.95 -5.71
CA PRO A 24 13.57 -20.21 -5.19
C PRO A 24 14.00 -19.03 -6.07
N GLN A 25 13.80 -19.14 -7.39
CA GLN A 25 14.11 -18.07 -8.33
C GLN A 25 13.13 -16.91 -8.19
N ASP A 26 11.82 -17.18 -8.18
CA ASP A 26 10.80 -16.14 -8.05
C ASP A 26 10.90 -15.42 -6.69
N ARG A 27 11.20 -16.16 -5.62
CA ARG A 27 11.47 -15.58 -4.28
C ARG A 27 12.64 -14.61 -4.34
N LYS A 28 13.78 -15.02 -4.87
CA LYS A 28 14.95 -14.14 -5.02
C LYS A 28 14.59 -12.87 -5.77
N MET A 29 13.83 -12.98 -6.85
CA MET A 29 13.45 -11.82 -7.67
C MET A 29 12.54 -10.84 -6.91
N ILE A 30 11.56 -11.34 -6.16
CA ILE A 30 10.65 -10.49 -5.37
C ILE A 30 11.36 -9.83 -4.19
N THR A 31 12.23 -10.57 -3.50
CA THR A 31 13.02 -10.05 -2.37
C THR A 31 14.20 -9.18 -2.79
N ASP A 32 14.26 -8.76 -4.07
CA ASP A 32 15.39 -8.04 -4.67
C ASP A 32 16.75 -8.68 -4.31
N ASN A 33 16.87 -9.95 -4.69
CA ASN A 33 18.00 -10.84 -4.41
C ASN A 33 18.32 -11.03 -2.91
N GLY A 34 17.34 -10.85 -2.03
CA GLY A 34 17.46 -10.99 -0.59
C GLY A 34 17.79 -9.69 0.13
N SER A 35 17.66 -8.54 -0.52
CA SER A 35 17.73 -7.23 0.14
C SER A 35 16.54 -6.98 1.07
N GLN A 36 15.41 -7.66 0.81
CA GLN A 36 14.19 -7.64 1.62
C GLN A 36 13.82 -9.04 2.12
N THR A 37 13.10 -9.13 3.24
CA THR A 37 12.47 -10.38 3.67
C THR A 37 11.15 -10.60 2.95
N LEU A 38 10.60 -11.83 2.97
CA LEU A 38 9.28 -12.07 2.36
C LEU A 38 8.17 -11.37 3.16
N GLU A 39 8.37 -11.23 4.47
CA GLU A 39 7.50 -10.52 5.38
C GLU A 39 7.37 -9.04 4.99
N ASP A 40 8.45 -8.43 4.48
CA ASP A 40 8.45 -7.05 3.98
C ASP A 40 7.64 -6.90 2.68
N CYS A 41 7.42 -8.00 1.94
CA CYS A 41 6.67 -8.00 0.69
C CYS A 41 5.17 -8.25 0.86
N LEU A 42 4.70 -8.51 2.09
CA LEU A 42 3.28 -8.78 2.37
C LEU A 42 2.44 -7.50 2.27
N LEU A 43 1.29 -7.59 1.60
CA LEU A 43 0.41 -6.47 1.30
C LEU A 43 -0.94 -6.54 2.04
N TYR A 44 -1.21 -7.57 2.84
CA TYR A 44 -2.49 -7.70 3.55
C TYR A 44 -2.84 -6.49 4.43
N GLY A 45 -1.85 -5.76 4.96
CA GLY A 45 -2.07 -4.51 5.71
C GLY A 45 -2.60 -3.40 4.81
N GLU A 46 -1.98 -3.21 3.65
CA GLU A 46 -2.37 -2.23 2.64
C GLU A 46 -3.76 -2.54 2.06
N ILE A 47 -4.06 -3.81 1.79
CA ILE A 47 -5.41 -4.25 1.39
C ILE A 47 -6.42 -4.05 2.52
N GLY A 48 -6.02 -4.31 3.77
CA GLY A 48 -6.84 -4.01 4.94
C GLY A 48 -7.26 -2.54 5.00
N PHE A 49 -6.36 -1.61 4.64
CA PHE A 49 -6.68 -0.19 4.56
C PHE A 49 -7.65 0.15 3.43
N VAL A 50 -7.53 -0.49 2.27
CA VAL A 50 -8.50 -0.31 1.17
C VAL A 50 -9.89 -0.80 1.61
N VAL A 51 -9.97 -2.00 2.19
CA VAL A 51 -11.22 -2.59 2.65
C VAL A 51 -11.86 -1.80 3.80
N ALA A 52 -11.05 -1.17 4.66
CA ALA A 52 -11.51 -0.23 5.69
C ALA A 52 -11.98 1.12 5.12
N GLY A 53 -11.75 1.40 3.84
CA GLY A 53 -11.99 2.71 3.24
C GLY A 53 -11.01 3.77 3.73
N LEU A 54 -9.86 3.40 4.28
CA LEU A 54 -8.78 4.32 4.65
C LEU A 54 -8.02 4.80 3.41
N LYS A 55 -7.76 3.89 2.47
CA LYS A 55 -7.05 4.17 1.21
C LYS A 55 -7.99 4.06 0.02
N PRO A 56 -7.87 4.93 -1.01
CA PRO A 56 -8.62 4.77 -2.25
C PRO A 56 -8.25 3.49 -3.00
N CYS A 57 -6.96 3.19 -3.08
CA CYS A 57 -6.43 1.99 -3.72
C CYS A 57 -5.04 1.62 -3.20
N VAL A 58 -4.58 0.44 -3.62
CA VAL A 58 -3.21 -0.02 -3.49
C VAL A 58 -2.64 -0.26 -4.87
N LEU A 59 -1.40 0.14 -5.06
CA LEU A 59 -0.62 -0.16 -6.25
C LEU A 59 0.34 -1.31 -5.92
N VAL A 60 0.22 -2.41 -6.66
CA VAL A 60 1.06 -3.60 -6.53
C VAL A 60 1.99 -3.70 -7.73
N GLN A 61 3.29 -3.76 -7.46
CA GLN A 61 4.31 -4.00 -8.48
C GLN A 61 5.40 -4.91 -7.92
N PHE A 62 5.59 -6.06 -8.55
CA PHE A 62 6.74 -6.94 -8.31
C PHE A 62 7.81 -6.74 -9.40
N SER A 63 9.05 -7.18 -9.12
CA SER A 63 10.23 -7.11 -10.01
C SER A 63 10.10 -7.83 -11.37
N CYS A 64 8.93 -8.40 -11.67
CA CYS A 64 8.52 -8.93 -12.98
C CYS A 64 7.01 -8.69 -13.16
N PRO A 65 6.60 -7.45 -13.48
CA PRO A 65 5.22 -7.01 -13.34
C PRO A 65 4.23 -7.88 -14.12
N GLU A 66 4.52 -8.22 -15.38
CA GLU A 66 3.60 -8.98 -16.23
C GLU A 66 3.27 -10.37 -15.67
N ARG A 67 4.28 -11.12 -15.24
CA ARG A 67 4.10 -12.49 -14.73
C ARG A 67 3.65 -12.49 -13.27
N MET A 68 4.35 -11.76 -12.40
CA MET A 68 4.13 -11.86 -10.96
C MET A 68 2.87 -11.14 -10.51
N ASN A 69 2.56 -9.96 -11.06
CA ASN A 69 1.31 -9.28 -10.71
C ASN A 69 0.10 -10.09 -11.19
N GLY A 70 0.19 -10.72 -12.36
CA GLY A 70 -0.86 -11.61 -12.88
C GLY A 70 -1.08 -12.84 -12.01
N LEU A 71 0.00 -13.52 -11.59
CA LEU A 71 -0.09 -14.67 -10.70
C LEU A 71 -0.63 -14.29 -9.31
N TYR A 72 -0.17 -13.18 -8.75
CA TYR A 72 -0.63 -12.68 -7.45
C TYR A 72 -2.12 -12.36 -7.50
N ARG A 73 -2.56 -11.62 -8.53
CA ARG A 73 -3.98 -11.34 -8.77
C ARG A 73 -4.80 -12.64 -8.80
N GLN A 74 -4.41 -13.59 -9.64
CA GLN A 74 -5.18 -14.82 -9.85
C GLN A 74 -5.25 -15.71 -8.60
N LYS A 75 -4.17 -15.77 -7.83
CA LYS A 75 -4.06 -16.71 -6.70
C LYS A 75 -4.46 -16.11 -5.35
N VAL A 76 -4.36 -14.80 -5.19
CA VAL A 76 -4.58 -14.11 -3.90
C VAL A 76 -5.82 -13.23 -3.94
N ILE A 77 -5.90 -12.32 -4.93
CA ILE A 77 -6.95 -11.30 -4.96
C ILE A 77 -8.26 -11.83 -5.52
N ASP A 78 -8.25 -12.34 -6.76
CA ASP A 78 -9.46 -12.77 -7.48
C ASP A 78 -10.31 -13.78 -6.68
N PRO A 79 -9.74 -14.77 -5.94
CA PRO A 79 -10.53 -15.71 -5.14
C PRO A 79 -11.33 -15.07 -4.00
N LEU A 80 -10.94 -13.88 -3.56
CA LEU A 80 -11.53 -13.15 -2.43
C LEU A 80 -12.16 -11.82 -2.87
N ALA A 81 -12.12 -11.51 -4.16
CA ALA A 81 -12.50 -10.20 -4.68
C ALA A 81 -13.97 -9.87 -4.42
N ASP A 82 -14.89 -10.76 -4.77
CA ASP A 82 -16.33 -10.56 -4.55
C ASP A 82 -16.68 -10.43 -3.07
N GLU A 83 -15.98 -11.19 -2.22
CA GLU A 83 -16.22 -11.20 -0.78
C GLU A 83 -15.75 -9.90 -0.12
N LEU A 84 -14.58 -9.41 -0.49
CA LEU A 84 -13.99 -8.19 0.03
C LEU A 84 -14.45 -6.93 -0.72
N GLY A 85 -15.26 -7.10 -1.77
CA GLY A 85 -15.67 -6.02 -2.66
C GLY A 85 -14.49 -5.38 -3.38
N LEU A 86 -13.46 -6.15 -3.71
CA LEU A 86 -12.27 -5.67 -4.40
C LEU A 86 -12.43 -5.74 -5.92
N ARG A 87 -11.78 -4.80 -6.60
CA ARG A 87 -11.60 -4.78 -8.04
C ARG A 87 -10.12 -4.61 -8.34
N THR A 88 -9.70 -5.19 -9.47
CA THR A 88 -8.33 -5.03 -9.96
C THR A 88 -8.29 -4.43 -11.36
N ARG A 89 -7.29 -3.59 -11.61
CA ARG A 89 -7.00 -2.98 -12.93
C ARG A 89 -5.51 -3.08 -13.22
N VAL A 90 -5.16 -3.45 -14.46
CA VAL A 90 -3.76 -3.53 -14.88
C VAL A 90 -3.32 -2.18 -15.40
N LEU A 91 -2.43 -1.52 -14.66
CA LEU A 91 -1.83 -0.25 -15.05
C LEU A 91 -0.67 -0.50 -16.03
N GLY A 92 -0.57 0.34 -17.06
CA GLY A 92 0.58 0.38 -17.96
C GLY A 92 1.79 1.07 -17.33
N CYS A 93 2.60 1.73 -18.16
CA CYS A 93 3.70 2.55 -17.65
C CYS A 93 3.16 3.82 -16.99
N LEU A 94 3.71 4.17 -15.83
CA LEU A 94 3.39 5.40 -15.10
C LEU A 94 4.65 5.99 -14.50
N GLU A 95 4.91 7.25 -14.81
CA GLU A 95 6.04 8.02 -14.33
C GLU A 95 5.57 9.22 -13.50
N SER A 96 6.31 9.48 -12.43
CA SER A 96 6.20 10.64 -11.55
C SER A 96 7.61 11.06 -11.14
N GLU A 97 7.72 12.15 -10.41
CA GLU A 97 8.99 12.67 -9.91
C GLU A 97 9.73 11.67 -9.00
N GLU A 98 9.00 10.81 -8.30
CA GLU A 98 9.57 9.90 -7.28
C GLU A 98 9.44 8.41 -7.65
N MET A 99 8.73 8.09 -8.74
CA MET A 99 8.42 6.71 -9.11
C MET A 99 8.35 6.52 -10.62
N ASN A 100 8.91 5.40 -11.10
CA ASN A 100 8.82 4.95 -12.49
C ASN A 100 8.36 3.49 -12.53
N LEU A 101 7.11 3.28 -12.94
CA LEU A 101 6.47 1.98 -13.05
C LEU A 101 6.45 1.51 -14.49
N THR A 102 6.87 0.26 -14.70
CA THR A 102 6.75 -0.45 -15.97
C THR A 102 5.67 -1.53 -15.87
N GLY A 103 4.46 -1.08 -15.57
CA GLY A 103 3.31 -1.94 -15.30
C GLY A 103 3.01 -2.09 -13.81
N GLY A 104 1.74 -2.31 -13.48
CA GLY A 104 1.28 -2.44 -12.11
C GLY A 104 -0.12 -3.03 -12.02
N LEU A 105 -0.51 -3.41 -10.82
CA LEU A 105 -1.88 -3.81 -10.52
C LEU A 105 -2.45 -2.82 -9.50
N ILE A 106 -3.49 -2.11 -9.89
CA ILE A 106 -4.27 -1.29 -8.97
C ILE A 106 -5.35 -2.19 -8.36
N VAL A 107 -5.44 -2.17 -7.03
CA VAL A 107 -6.48 -2.86 -6.25
C VAL A 107 -7.30 -1.81 -5.52
N ASP A 108 -8.60 -1.74 -5.80
CA ASP A 108 -9.53 -0.77 -5.22
C ASP A 108 -10.86 -1.43 -4.83
N LEU A 109 -11.78 -0.67 -4.24
CA LEU A 109 -13.12 -1.16 -3.93
C LEU A 109 -14.08 -1.03 -5.13
N VAL A 110 -14.91 -2.06 -5.33
CA VAL A 110 -16.11 -1.99 -6.18
C VAL A 110 -17.06 -0.95 -5.60
N GLU A 111 -17.67 -0.13 -6.45
CA GLU A 111 -18.45 1.04 -6.06
C GLU A 111 -19.38 0.81 -4.85
N CYS A 112 -19.04 1.43 -3.73
CA CYS A 112 -19.93 1.61 -2.59
C CYS A 112 -20.43 3.07 -2.59
N HIS A 113 -21.74 3.26 -2.41
CA HIS A 113 -22.40 4.57 -2.47
C HIS A 113 -21.77 5.64 -1.53
N GLU A 114 -21.07 5.20 -0.49
CA GLU A 114 -20.38 6.05 0.49
C GLU A 114 -18.97 6.50 0.06
N ASN A 115 -18.41 5.96 -1.03
CA ASN A 115 -17.02 6.20 -1.47
C ASN A 115 -16.90 6.79 -2.90
N LYS A 116 -17.95 7.44 -3.41
CA LYS A 116 -17.95 7.99 -4.79
C LYS A 116 -16.75 8.89 -5.11
N ASP A 117 -16.31 9.70 -4.16
CA ASP A 117 -15.15 10.58 -4.35
C ASP A 117 -13.84 9.80 -4.45
N LYS A 118 -13.68 8.69 -3.71
CA LYS A 118 -12.47 7.85 -3.79
C LYS A 118 -12.40 7.08 -5.10
N ASN A 119 -13.53 6.57 -5.60
CA ASN A 119 -13.57 5.88 -6.88
C ASN A 119 -13.20 6.82 -8.04
N ARG A 120 -13.67 8.07 -7.98
CA ARG A 120 -13.25 9.11 -8.93
C ARG A 120 -11.75 9.35 -8.88
N ILE A 121 -11.15 9.41 -7.70
CA ILE A 121 -9.70 9.58 -7.53
C ILE A 121 -8.92 8.41 -8.16
N VAL A 122 -9.42 7.17 -8.11
CA VAL A 122 -8.77 6.03 -8.79
C VAL A 122 -8.98 6.07 -10.30
N ASP A 123 -10.15 6.49 -10.78
CA ASP A 123 -10.40 6.68 -12.22
C ASP A 123 -9.51 7.78 -12.81
N GLU A 124 -9.13 8.78 -12.01
CA GLU A 124 -8.13 9.78 -12.41
C GLU A 124 -6.76 9.17 -12.70
N LEU A 125 -6.32 8.16 -11.93
CA LEU A 125 -5.07 7.44 -12.18
C LEU A 125 -5.12 6.67 -13.50
N TRP A 126 -6.30 6.20 -13.89
CA TRP A 126 -6.49 5.52 -15.16
C TRP A 126 -6.51 6.50 -16.34
N SER A 127 -6.94 7.74 -16.08
CA SER A 127 -7.13 8.77 -17.09
C SER A 127 -5.90 9.67 -17.27
N CYS A 128 -5.00 9.72 -16.29
CA CYS A 128 -3.67 10.26 -16.54
C CYS A 128 -2.95 9.29 -17.46
N GLY A 129 -2.27 9.82 -18.48
CA GLY A 129 -1.51 8.98 -19.42
C GLY A 129 -0.31 8.31 -18.74
N SER A 130 0.83 8.29 -19.41
CA SER A 130 2.04 7.69 -18.83
C SER A 130 2.72 8.55 -17.77
N THR A 131 2.23 9.77 -17.49
CA THR A 131 2.85 10.70 -16.54
C THR A 131 1.81 11.30 -15.58
N ILE A 132 2.19 11.41 -14.31
CA ILE A 132 1.39 12.02 -13.25
C ILE A 132 2.31 12.79 -12.29
N GLY A 133 1.87 13.97 -11.84
CA GLY A 133 2.62 14.71 -10.82
C GLY A 133 2.50 14.04 -9.44
N GLU A 134 3.59 14.05 -8.69
CA GLU A 134 3.76 13.40 -7.39
C GLU A 134 2.67 13.80 -6.39
N ASP A 135 2.33 15.09 -6.31
CA ASP A 135 1.28 15.58 -5.41
C ASP A 135 -0.08 14.94 -5.72
N ARG A 136 -0.34 14.60 -6.98
CA ARG A 136 -1.58 13.93 -7.40
C ARG A 136 -1.51 12.44 -7.09
N LEU A 137 -0.39 11.80 -7.38
CA LEU A 137 -0.16 10.41 -7.04
C LEU A 137 -0.26 10.16 -5.53
N ALA A 138 0.32 11.04 -4.72
CA ALA A 138 0.25 11.03 -3.26
C ALA A 138 -1.18 11.10 -2.72
N ARG A 139 -2.06 11.87 -3.38
CA ARG A 139 -3.49 11.90 -3.04
C ARG A 139 -4.21 10.61 -3.42
N ILE A 140 -3.84 9.99 -4.53
CA ILE A 140 -4.47 8.76 -5.02
C ILE A 140 -4.07 7.57 -4.15
N LEU A 141 -2.79 7.44 -3.84
CA LEU A 141 -2.23 6.37 -3.01
C LEU A 141 -2.26 6.68 -1.51
N ASP A 142 -2.76 7.86 -1.14
CA ASP A 142 -2.93 8.34 0.24
C ASP A 142 -1.65 8.22 1.08
N TYR A 143 -0.52 8.74 0.58
CA TYR A 143 0.70 8.90 1.39
C TYR A 143 0.97 10.38 1.72
N PRO A 144 1.33 10.70 2.97
CA PRO A 144 1.42 12.09 3.41
C PRO A 144 2.79 12.75 3.22
N GLY A 145 3.85 12.01 2.91
CA GLY A 145 5.22 12.54 2.78
C GLY A 145 5.75 12.55 1.36
N SER A 146 6.93 13.14 1.18
CA SER A 146 7.69 13.12 -0.08
C SER A 146 9.14 12.73 0.14
N LEU A 147 9.74 12.07 -0.86
CA LEU A 147 11.16 11.77 -0.89
C LEU A 147 12.01 13.05 -1.00
N PRO A 148 13.26 13.04 -0.50
CA PRO A 148 14.20 14.13 -0.72
C PRO A 148 14.44 14.37 -2.22
N ARG A 149 14.43 15.64 -2.66
CA ARG A 149 14.72 16.03 -4.04
C ARG A 149 16.12 16.63 -4.21
N SER A 150 16.80 16.85 -3.11
CA SER A 150 18.13 17.42 -3.04
C SER A 150 18.87 16.87 -1.82
N GLU A 151 20.21 16.98 -1.80
CA GLU A 151 21.01 16.63 -0.63
C GLU A 151 20.60 17.41 0.62
N GLN A 152 20.15 18.66 0.46
CA GLN A 152 19.67 19.47 1.57
C GLN A 152 18.36 18.90 2.17
N ASP A 153 17.49 18.32 1.35
CA ASP A 153 16.26 17.67 1.81
C ASP A 153 16.55 16.38 2.59
N ILE A 154 17.68 15.70 2.32
CA ILE A 154 18.09 14.51 3.08
C ILE A 154 18.26 14.87 4.57
N LEU A 155 18.80 16.06 4.86
CA LEU A 155 19.00 16.54 6.23
C LEU A 155 17.69 16.82 6.98
N THR A 156 16.59 17.01 6.24
CA THR A 156 15.25 17.24 6.80
C THR A 156 14.34 16.02 6.69
N MET A 157 14.84 14.90 6.17
CA MET A 157 14.09 13.67 6.02
C MET A 157 13.73 13.07 7.39
N LEU A 158 12.50 12.57 7.47
CA LEU A 158 11.94 11.85 8.59
C LEU A 158 11.56 10.45 8.13
N GLU A 159 11.95 9.46 8.91
CA GLU A 159 11.42 8.10 8.83
C GLU A 159 10.16 8.02 9.67
N VAL A 160 9.06 7.61 9.06
CA VAL A 160 7.77 7.46 9.72
C VAL A 160 7.37 6.00 9.72
N ALA A 161 6.90 5.50 10.86
CA ALA A 161 6.35 4.17 10.99
C ALA A 161 5.06 4.19 11.82
N TYR A 162 4.06 3.42 11.38
CA TYR A 162 2.88 3.11 12.19
C TYR A 162 3.06 1.72 12.77
N VAL A 163 2.88 1.57 14.08
CA VAL A 163 3.16 0.32 14.80
C VAL A 163 1.94 -0.12 15.57
N ASP A 164 1.59 -1.41 15.50
CA ASP A 164 0.62 -2.01 16.43
C ASP A 164 1.25 -2.10 17.81
N SER A 165 0.81 -1.25 18.74
CA SER A 165 1.34 -1.18 20.10
C SER A 165 1.20 -2.46 20.91
N ARG A 166 0.24 -3.33 20.59
CA ARG A 166 0.01 -4.58 21.31
C ARG A 166 0.95 -5.69 20.86
N ARG A 167 1.27 -5.71 19.57
CA ARG A 167 2.09 -6.75 18.94
C ARG A 167 3.54 -6.32 18.72
N GLY A 168 3.82 -5.02 18.74
CA GLY A 168 5.12 -4.46 18.40
C GLY A 168 5.46 -4.57 16.91
N CYS A 169 4.48 -4.83 16.05
CA CYS A 169 4.69 -5.02 14.62
C CYS A 169 4.53 -3.70 13.86
N VAL A 170 5.45 -3.45 12.91
CA VAL A 170 5.32 -2.35 11.95
C VAL A 170 4.17 -2.68 11.00
N VAL A 171 3.28 -1.71 10.79
CA VAL A 171 2.12 -1.83 9.92
C VAL A 171 2.39 -1.17 8.56
N THR A 172 3.03 0.00 8.56
CA THR A 172 3.46 0.69 7.35
C THR A 172 4.60 1.67 7.67
N THR A 173 5.43 1.97 6.67
CA THR A 173 6.54 2.93 6.76
C THR A 173 6.57 3.81 5.52
N PHE A 174 7.05 5.04 5.69
CA PHE A 174 7.30 5.96 4.59
C PHE A 174 8.26 7.07 5.04
N ALA A 175 8.83 7.78 4.07
CA ALA A 175 9.61 8.99 4.31
C ALA A 175 8.72 10.23 4.25
N ALA A 176 9.08 11.25 5.01
CA ALA A 176 8.47 12.57 4.95
C ALA A 176 9.52 13.66 5.19
N GLN A 177 9.21 14.89 4.83
CA GLN A 177 10.03 16.04 5.20
C GLN A 177 9.61 16.60 6.56
N THR A 178 10.52 17.25 7.28
CA THR A 178 10.22 17.91 8.57
C THR A 178 9.06 18.90 8.45
N ARG A 179 8.93 19.61 7.33
CA ARG A 179 7.81 20.51 7.04
C ARG A 179 6.45 19.81 6.91
N GLU A 180 6.44 18.50 6.71
CA GLU A 180 5.24 17.68 6.51
C GLU A 180 4.79 16.97 7.80
N GLU A 181 5.47 17.16 8.93
CA GLU A 181 5.18 16.45 10.18
C GLU A 181 3.71 16.61 10.62
N GLN A 182 3.13 17.80 10.47
CA GLN A 182 1.72 18.02 10.82
C GLN A 182 0.76 17.26 9.90
N LYS A 183 1.10 17.14 8.61
CA LYS A 183 0.34 16.35 7.63
C LYS A 183 0.39 14.87 7.99
N VAL A 184 1.58 14.37 8.37
CA VAL A 184 1.79 13.01 8.87
C VAL A 184 0.96 12.71 10.13
N ARG A 185 0.95 13.62 11.11
CA ARG A 185 0.16 13.48 12.34
C ARG A 185 -1.34 13.42 12.07
N THR A 186 -1.83 14.29 11.18
CA THR A 186 -3.24 14.31 10.79
C THR A 186 -3.64 13.02 10.08
N HIS A 187 -2.79 12.54 9.18
CA HIS A 187 -2.96 11.25 8.51
C HIS A 187 -3.00 10.09 9.51
N PHE A 188 -2.06 10.08 10.47
CA PHE A 188 -1.98 9.06 11.51
C PHE A 188 -3.25 8.99 12.38
N GLU A 189 -3.77 10.11 12.86
CA GLU A 189 -4.97 10.10 13.72
C GLU A 189 -6.19 9.51 13.00
N ARG A 190 -6.36 9.81 11.71
CA ARG A 190 -7.41 9.19 10.88
C ARG A 190 -7.27 7.67 10.83
N TYR A 191 -6.06 7.17 10.60
CA TYR A 191 -5.78 5.74 10.52
C TYR A 191 -5.92 5.05 11.88
N ARG A 192 -5.42 5.68 12.94
CA ARG A 192 -5.48 5.17 14.31
C ARG A 192 -6.92 4.95 14.77
N MET A 193 -7.80 5.93 14.55
CA MET A 193 -9.21 5.80 14.94
C MET A 193 -9.88 4.62 14.22
N GLN A 194 -9.76 4.55 12.89
CA GLN A 194 -10.43 3.50 12.12
C GLN A 194 -9.83 2.11 12.36
N CYS A 195 -8.50 2.00 12.52
CA CYS A 195 -7.86 0.72 12.82
C CYS A 195 -8.27 0.19 14.21
N LYS A 196 -8.45 1.08 15.19
CA LYS A 196 -8.95 0.71 16.51
C LYS A 196 -10.39 0.22 16.44
N ASP A 197 -11.25 0.91 15.69
CA ASP A 197 -12.68 0.58 15.61
C ASP A 197 -12.95 -0.67 14.78
N LEU A 198 -12.28 -0.82 13.64
CA LEU A 198 -12.53 -1.92 12.69
C LEU A 198 -11.74 -3.19 13.00
N PHE A 199 -10.48 -3.03 13.46
CA PHE A 199 -9.55 -4.16 13.63
C PHE A 199 -9.15 -4.39 15.08
N GLY A 200 -9.49 -3.49 16.00
CA GLY A 200 -9.02 -3.54 17.38
C GLY A 200 -7.51 -3.34 17.51
N ILE A 201 -6.89 -2.73 16.49
CA ILE A 201 -5.45 -2.43 16.45
C ILE A 201 -5.22 -1.04 17.03
N ASP A 202 -4.38 -0.95 18.06
CA ASP A 202 -4.03 0.35 18.66
C ASP A 202 -2.71 0.83 18.07
N LEU A 203 -2.81 1.69 17.06
CA LEU A 203 -1.65 2.22 16.34
C LEU A 203 -0.90 3.26 17.18
N GLN A 204 0.43 3.21 17.08
CA GLN A 204 1.38 4.21 17.55
C GLN A 204 2.16 4.81 16.39
N LEU A 205 2.48 6.11 16.53
CA LEU A 205 3.26 6.86 15.57
C LEU A 205 4.70 6.96 16.03
N ILE A 206 5.62 6.49 15.19
CA ILE A 206 7.05 6.71 15.35
C ILE A 206 7.50 7.66 14.24
N ILE A 207 8.15 8.76 14.62
CA ILE A 207 8.84 9.67 13.70
C ILE A 207 10.27 9.80 14.18
N ARG A 208 11.23 9.53 13.30
CA ARG A 208 12.67 9.62 13.60
C ARG A 208 13.40 10.32 12.48
N ARG A 209 14.59 10.83 12.77
CA ARG A 209 15.54 11.22 11.73
C ARG A 209 16.42 10.01 11.39
N PRO A 210 16.74 9.80 10.11
CA PRO A 210 17.72 8.78 9.72
C PRO A 210 19.02 9.00 10.49
N GLN A 211 19.62 7.91 10.97
CA GLN A 211 20.99 7.96 11.50
C GLN A 211 21.93 7.86 10.30
N LEU A 212 22.53 9.01 9.92
CA LEU A 212 23.57 9.09 8.90
C LEU A 212 24.93 8.65 9.47
#